data_AF-A0A1G4WP02-F1
#
_entry.id   AF-A0A1G4WP02-F1
#
_cell.length_a   1.000
_cell.length_b   1.000
_cell.length_c   1.000
_cell.angle_alpha   90.00
_cell.angle_beta   90.00
_cell.angle_gamma   90.00
#
_symmetry.space_group_name_H-M   'P 1'
#
loop_
_entity.id
_entity.type
_entity.pdbx_description
1 polymer ?
#
loop_
_entity_poly.entity_id
_entity_poly.type
_entity_poly.pdbx_seq_one_letter_code
_entity_poly.pdbx_strand_id
1 'polypeptide(L)'
;MRAGDVDQLMMMPPSVREWLPEDHLAFFVLDVVAELDLSAFYAAYRIDGRGGSVYDPAMMLSVLLYAYCTGERSSRRIERRLVEDV
;
A
#
# COMPACT_ATOMS: atom_id res chain seq x y z
N MET A 1 -0.66 -20.28 -28.21
CA MET A 1 -0.34 -19.36 -27.09
C MET A 1 -0.85 -18.00 -27.51
N ARG A 2 -1.93 -17.49 -26.89
CA ARG A 2 -2.41 -16.14 -27.20
C ARG A 2 -1.39 -15.16 -26.61
N ALA A 3 -0.74 -14.36 -27.44
CA ALA A 3 0.00 -13.20 -26.97
C ALA A 3 -1.00 -12.27 -26.26
N GLY A 4 -0.72 -11.89 -25.02
CA GLY A 4 -1.50 -10.85 -24.35
C GLY A 4 -1.29 -9.54 -25.09
N ASP A 5 -2.38 -8.90 -25.48
CA ASP A 5 -2.35 -7.56 -26.07
C ASP A 5 -2.22 -6.55 -24.93
N VAL A 6 -1.13 -5.78 -24.91
CA VAL A 6 -0.85 -4.79 -23.85
C VAL A 6 -1.82 -3.61 -23.91
N ASP A 7 -2.45 -3.37 -25.07
CA ASP A 7 -3.46 -2.33 -25.25
C ASP A 7 -4.87 -2.83 -24.89
N GLN A 8 -5.02 -4.11 -24.52
CA GLN A 8 -6.30 -4.66 -24.10
C GLN A 8 -6.75 -4.04 -22.76
N LEU A 9 -7.87 -3.32 -22.80
CA LEU A 9 -8.50 -2.74 -21.62
C LEU A 9 -8.96 -3.85 -20.65
N MET A 10 -8.41 -3.86 -19.43
CA MET A 10 -8.97 -4.63 -18.33
C MET A 10 -10.14 -3.87 -17.68
N MET A 11 -11.23 -4.59 -17.43
CA MET A 11 -12.29 -4.08 -16.55
C MET A 11 -11.79 -4.19 -15.11
N MET A 12 -11.78 -3.08 -14.38
CA MET A 12 -11.42 -3.14 -12.96
C MET A 12 -12.45 -3.98 -12.21
N PRO A 13 -12.02 -4.93 -11.38
CA PRO A 13 -12.95 -5.70 -10.56
C PRO A 13 -13.65 -4.78 -9.57
N PRO A 14 -14.85 -5.17 -9.11
CA PRO A 14 -15.69 -4.36 -8.24
C PRO A 14 -15.05 -4.04 -6.88
N SER A 15 -13.98 -4.76 -6.50
CA SER A 15 -13.16 -4.50 -5.32
C SER A 15 -11.68 -4.73 -5.62
N VAL A 16 -10.81 -3.87 -5.07
CA VAL A 16 -9.35 -4.04 -5.11
C VAL A 16 -8.89 -5.32 -4.41
N ARG A 17 -9.70 -5.86 -3.49
CA ARG A 17 -9.39 -7.13 -2.81
C ARG A 17 -9.35 -8.32 -3.77
N GLU A 18 -10.03 -8.23 -4.90
CA GLU A 18 -10.05 -9.30 -5.91
C GLU A 18 -8.80 -9.30 -6.80
N TRP A 19 -7.90 -8.32 -6.65
CA TRP A 19 -6.65 -8.27 -7.41
C TRP A 19 -5.62 -9.26 -6.88
N LEU A 20 -5.75 -9.66 -5.61
CA LEU A 20 -4.81 -10.50 -4.90
C LEU A 20 -5.52 -11.75 -4.36
N PRO A 21 -4.79 -12.89 -4.21
CA PRO A 21 -5.32 -14.06 -3.50
C PRO A 21 -5.83 -13.70 -2.10
N GLU A 22 -6.89 -14.36 -1.64
CA GLU A 22 -7.50 -14.07 -0.32
C GLU A 22 -6.51 -14.21 0.85
N ASP A 23 -5.52 -15.08 0.72
CA ASP A 23 -4.46 -15.36 1.71
C ASP A 23 -3.20 -14.49 1.52
N HIS A 24 -3.27 -13.46 0.67
CA HIS A 24 -2.12 -12.61 0.38
C HIS A 24 -1.67 -11.80 1.61
N LEU A 25 -0.35 -11.76 1.84
CA LEU A 25 0.29 -11.09 2.98
C LEU A 25 -0.16 -9.63 3.19
N ALA A 26 -0.48 -8.91 2.10
CA ALA A 26 -0.96 -7.54 2.18
C ALA A 26 -2.20 -7.39 3.07
N PHE A 27 -3.14 -8.35 3.01
CA PHE A 27 -4.34 -8.31 3.84
C PHE A 27 -4.03 -8.53 5.31
N PHE A 28 -3.15 -9.49 5.62
CA PHE A 28 -2.67 -9.69 6.99
C PHE A 28 -1.99 -8.43 7.56
N VAL A 29 -1.16 -7.74 6.77
CA VAL A 29 -0.52 -6.49 7.20
C VAL A 29 -1.55 -5.40 7.47
N LEU A 30 -2.57 -5.26 6.60
CA LEU A 30 -3.65 -4.29 6.81
C LEU A 30 -4.43 -4.57 8.09
N ASP A 31 -4.75 -5.83 8.37
CA ASP A 31 -5.45 -6.23 9.60
C ASP A 31 -4.60 -5.91 10.84
N VAL A 32 -3.29 -6.21 10.80
CA VAL A 32 -2.37 -5.87 11.89
C VAL A 32 -2.33 -4.37 12.12
N VAL A 33 -2.20 -3.56 11.05
CA VAL A 33 -2.13 -2.09 11.17
C VAL A 33 -3.45 -1.52 11.71
N ALA A 34 -4.59 -2.09 11.37
CA ALA A 34 -5.90 -1.65 11.86
C ALA A 34 -6.06 -1.82 13.39
N GLU A 35 -5.33 -2.76 13.99
CA GLU A 35 -5.32 -3.00 15.45
C GLU A 35 -4.33 -2.09 16.21
N LEU A 36 -3.47 -1.33 15.52
CA LEU A 36 -2.49 -0.46 16.16
C LEU A 36 -3.09 0.89 16.55
N ASP A 37 -2.75 1.38 17.74
CA ASP A 37 -3.01 2.77 18.12
C ASP A 37 -2.07 3.71 17.38
N LEU A 38 -2.58 4.37 16.34
CA LEU A 38 -1.85 5.35 15.53
C LEU A 38 -2.12 6.81 15.97
N SER A 39 -2.80 7.04 17.09
CA SER A 39 -3.21 8.38 17.54
C SER A 39 -2.04 9.37 17.62
N ALA A 40 -0.87 8.91 18.06
CA ALA A 40 0.34 9.72 18.11
C ALA A 40 0.83 10.17 16.71
N PHE A 41 0.76 9.31 15.70
CA PHE A 41 1.13 9.65 14.32
C PHE A 41 0.17 10.70 13.75
N TYR A 42 -1.13 10.50 13.93
CA TYR A 42 -2.14 11.47 13.50
C TYR A 42 -2.03 12.80 14.23
N ALA A 43 -1.69 12.80 15.53
CA ALA A 43 -1.48 14.02 16.30
C ALA A 43 -0.27 14.81 15.82
N ALA A 44 0.87 14.14 15.57
CA ALA A 44 2.08 14.77 15.05
C ALA A 44 1.89 15.35 13.64
N TYR A 45 1.06 14.72 12.81
CA TYR A 45 0.74 15.17 11.46
C TYR A 45 -0.16 16.42 11.39
N ARG A 46 -0.83 16.81 12.50
CA ARG A 46 -1.87 17.87 12.51
C ARG A 46 -1.36 19.28 12.84
N ILE A 47 -0.09 19.49 13.16
CA ILE A 47 0.32 20.65 13.97
C ILE A 47 0.30 22.01 13.25
N ASP A 48 0.46 22.10 11.92
CA ASP A 48 0.69 23.42 11.29
C ASP A 48 -0.23 23.82 10.12
N GLY A 49 -1.11 22.96 9.64
CA GLY A 49 -2.12 23.29 8.61
C GLY A 49 -1.61 23.86 7.27
N ARG A 50 -0.29 23.97 7.07
CA ARG A 50 0.36 24.44 5.85
C ARG A 50 0.95 23.25 5.12
N GLY A 51 0.17 22.74 4.17
CA GLY A 51 0.52 21.59 3.32
C GLY A 51 -0.06 20.30 3.86
N GLY A 52 -1.37 20.12 3.70
CA GLY A 52 -2.07 18.88 4.06
C GLY A 52 -1.35 17.68 3.45
N SER A 53 -0.95 16.73 4.29
CA SER A 53 -0.19 15.59 3.82
C SER A 53 -1.05 14.74 2.89
N VAL A 54 -0.49 14.38 1.74
CA VAL A 54 -1.16 13.60 0.69
C VAL A 54 -1.42 12.14 1.11
N TYR A 55 -0.80 11.67 2.19
CA TYR A 55 -0.79 10.24 2.57
C TYR A 55 -1.34 10.00 3.98
N ASP A 56 -2.16 8.96 4.11
CA ASP A 56 -2.70 8.48 5.38
C ASP A 56 -1.62 7.69 6.17
N PRO A 57 -1.41 7.97 7.48
CA PRO A 57 -0.44 7.26 8.31
C PRO A 57 -0.61 5.73 8.34
N ALA A 58 -1.83 5.21 8.38
CA ALA A 58 -2.07 3.76 8.38
C ALA A 58 -1.66 3.15 7.05
N MET A 59 -1.98 3.80 5.93
CA MET A 59 -1.51 3.38 4.60
C MET A 59 0.00 3.41 4.47
N MET A 60 0.67 4.49 4.93
CA MET A 60 2.13 4.58 4.90
C MET A 60 2.80 3.47 5.71
N LEU A 61 2.27 3.19 6.91
CA LEU A 61 2.77 2.12 7.76
C LEU A 61 2.56 0.74 7.12
N SER A 62 1.40 0.52 6.50
CA SER A 62 1.09 -0.73 5.79
C SER A 62 2.08 -1.02 4.67
N VAL A 63 2.38 -0.02 3.83
CA VAL A 63 3.40 -0.14 2.76
C VAL A 63 4.77 -0.47 3.34
N LEU A 64 5.18 0.25 4.41
CA LEU A 64 6.48 0.04 5.03
C LEU A 64 6.62 -1.37 5.61
N LEU A 65 5.62 -1.84 6.36
CA LEU A 65 5.60 -3.18 6.95
C LEU A 65 5.58 -4.26 5.88
N TYR A 66 4.74 -4.11 4.85
CA TYR A 66 4.68 -5.06 3.74
C TYR A 66 6.03 -5.19 3.01
N ALA A 67 6.67 -4.07 2.69
CA ALA A 67 8.01 -4.08 2.10
C ALA A 67 9.03 -4.78 3.01
N TYR A 68 8.97 -4.51 4.31
CA TYR A 68 9.90 -5.08 5.28
C TYR A 68 9.73 -6.59 5.44
N CYS A 69 8.48 -7.08 5.42
CA CYS A 69 8.14 -8.50 5.44
C CYS A 69 8.56 -9.21 4.14
N THR A 70 8.56 -8.51 3.00
CA THR A 70 9.02 -9.05 1.70
C THR A 70 10.52 -8.84 1.45
N GLY A 71 11.26 -8.35 2.45
CA GLY A 71 12.72 -8.23 2.41
C GLY A 71 13.26 -6.95 1.77
N GLU A 72 12.41 -5.98 1.43
CA GLU A 72 12.84 -4.69 0.90
C GLU A 72 12.93 -3.63 2.01
N ARG A 73 14.12 -3.09 2.22
CA ARG A 73 14.39 -2.07 3.26
C ARG A 73 14.83 -0.73 2.71
N SER A 74 15.16 -0.65 1.41
CA SER A 74 15.58 0.60 0.78
C SER A 74 14.37 1.43 0.40
N SER A 75 14.22 2.61 1.01
CA SER A 75 13.11 3.52 0.70
C SER A 75 12.98 3.83 -0.79
N ARG A 76 14.10 4.02 -1.50
CA ARG A 76 14.09 4.23 -2.96
C ARG A 76 13.58 3.03 -3.74
N ARG A 77 13.87 1.81 -3.28
CA ARG A 77 13.34 0.61 -3.93
C ARG A 77 11.87 0.39 -3.62
N ILE A 78 11.43 0.71 -2.40
CA ILE A 78 10.01 0.68 -2.02
C ILE A 78 9.23 1.66 -2.92
N GLU A 79 9.69 2.90 -3.02
CA GLU A 79 9.09 3.92 -3.89
C GLU A 79 8.99 3.44 -5.35
N ARG A 80 10.07 2.86 -5.87
CA ARG A 80 10.08 2.36 -7.26
C ARG A 80 9.07 1.23 -7.47
N ARG A 81 8.96 0.29 -6.53
CA ARG A 81 7.99 -0.81 -6.58
C ARG A 81 6.54 -0.34 -6.56
N LEU A 82 6.23 0.76 -5.87
CA LEU A 82 4.88 1.34 -5.91
C LEU A 82 4.42 1.80 -7.30
N VAL A 83 5.37 1.98 -8.23
CA VAL A 83 5.09 2.34 -9.63
C VAL A 83 5.17 1.13 -10.56
N GLU A 84 6.09 0.21 -10.27
CA GLU A 84 6.42 -0.94 -11.14
C GLU A 84 5.55 -2.18 -10.87
N ASP A 85 5.10 -2.39 -9.62
CA ASP A 85 4.36 -3.58 -9.21
C ASP A 85 2.84 -3.26 -9.19
N VAL A 86 2.05 -4.00 -9.98
CA VAL A 86 0.57 -3.89 -10.10
C VAL A 86 -0.08 -5.25 -9.90
#